data_AF-A0AAW4FM07-F1
#
_entry.id   AF-A0AAW4FM07-F1
#
_cell.length_a   1.000
_cell.length_b   1.000
_cell.length_c   1.000
_cell.angle_alpha   90.00
_cell.angle_beta   90.00
_cell.angle_gamma   90.00
#
_symmetry.space_group_name_H-M   'P 1'
#
loop_
_entity.id
_entity.type
_entity.pdbx_description
1 polymer ?
#
loop_
_entity_poly.entity_id
_entity_poly.type
_entity_poly.pdbx_seq_one_letter_code
_entity_poly.pdbx_strand_id
1 'polypeptide(L)'
;MTATRIASRTTRRATRQPLGLTLRQNELLRFIRCYSADKGGVSPTFDEMKDHLGLSSKSGISRMVAAMEERGVIRRLKNRARAIVVVEVAHA
;
A
#
# COMPACT_ATOMS: atom_id res chain seq x y z
N MET A 1 -35.30 22.94 -18.77
CA MET A 1 -34.17 23.61 -18.10
C MET A 1 -33.44 22.59 -17.25
N THR A 2 -32.14 22.45 -17.52
CA THR A 2 -31.07 21.89 -16.68
C THR A 2 -31.06 20.39 -16.36
N ALA A 3 -30.20 19.68 -17.10
CA ALA A 3 -29.70 18.33 -16.84
C ALA A 3 -28.91 18.26 -15.53
N THR A 4 -29.07 17.19 -14.73
CA THR A 4 -28.20 16.83 -13.58
C THR A 4 -28.58 15.41 -13.18
N ARG A 5 -27.70 14.42 -12.99
CA ARG A 5 -26.25 14.25 -13.17
C ARG A 5 -26.06 12.74 -13.07
N ILE A 6 -25.28 12.19 -13.98
CA ILE A 6 -24.87 10.79 -14.04
C ILE A 6 -24.33 10.39 -12.66
N ALA A 7 -25.03 9.50 -11.96
CA ALA A 7 -24.45 8.78 -10.84
C ALA A 7 -23.45 7.79 -11.43
N SER A 8 -22.22 8.28 -11.56
CA SER A 8 -21.04 7.59 -12.04
C SER A 8 -20.87 6.26 -11.32
N ARG A 9 -21.03 5.18 -12.09
CA ARG A 9 -20.50 3.82 -11.90
C ARG A 9 -19.52 3.71 -10.73
N THR A 10 -20.01 3.28 -9.57
CA THR A 10 -19.14 2.70 -8.55
C THR A 10 -18.73 1.32 -9.05
N THR A 11 -17.69 1.27 -9.86
CA THR A 11 -17.02 0.02 -10.20
C THR A 11 -16.54 -0.59 -8.89
N ARG A 12 -17.19 -1.69 -8.49
CA ARG A 12 -16.74 -2.63 -7.46
C ARG A 12 -15.28 -2.97 -7.76
N ARG A 13 -14.33 -2.29 -7.12
CA ARG A 13 -12.89 -2.53 -7.29
C ARG A 13 -12.60 -3.86 -6.60
N ALA A 14 -12.81 -4.95 -7.34
CA ALA A 14 -12.20 -6.23 -7.02
C ALA A 14 -10.71 -5.94 -6.79
N THR A 15 -10.20 -6.32 -5.63
CA THR A 15 -8.79 -6.29 -5.27
C THR A 15 -8.02 -7.16 -6.26
N ARG A 16 -7.76 -6.65 -7.47
CA ARG A 16 -6.78 -7.22 -8.38
C ARG A 16 -5.47 -7.13 -7.62
N GLN A 17 -4.99 -8.27 -7.12
CA GLN A 17 -3.65 -8.32 -6.58
C GLN A 17 -2.71 -7.76 -7.65
N PRO A 18 -1.78 -6.86 -7.29
CA PRO A 18 -0.78 -6.40 -8.25
C PRO A 18 -0.04 -7.63 -8.76
N LEU A 19 -0.20 -7.93 -10.05
CA LEU A 19 0.50 -9.04 -10.70
C LEU A 19 2.01 -8.81 -10.51
N GLY A 20 2.72 -9.84 -10.03
CA GLY A 20 4.17 -9.80 -9.84
C GLY A 20 4.68 -9.60 -8.40
N LEU A 21 3.81 -9.37 -7.41
CA LEU A 21 4.23 -9.36 -6.00
C LEU A 21 4.41 -10.77 -5.44
N THR A 22 5.43 -10.95 -4.59
CA THR A 22 5.57 -12.18 -3.80
C THR A 22 4.50 -12.23 -2.70
N LEU A 23 4.23 -13.43 -2.16
CA LEU A 23 3.24 -13.61 -1.08
C LEU A 23 3.49 -12.68 0.11
N ARG A 24 4.74 -12.58 0.57
CA ARG A 24 5.11 -11.68 1.67
C ARG A 24 4.97 -10.20 1.34
N GLN A 25 5.24 -9.79 0.11
CA GLN A 25 5.04 -8.39 -0.30
C GLN A 25 3.55 -8.03 -0.33
N ASN A 26 2.71 -8.97 -0.80
CA ASN A 26 1.26 -8.79 -0.78
C ASN A 26 0.71 -8.77 0.65
N GLU A 27 1.25 -9.59 1.56
CA GLU A 27 0.93 -9.55 2.98
C GLU A 27 1.30 -8.19 3.60
N LEU A 28 2.51 -7.69 3.33
CA LEU A 28 2.93 -6.35 3.76
C LEU A 28 2.02 -5.25 3.19
N LEU A 29 1.65 -5.36 1.92
CA LEU A 29 0.76 -4.40 1.26
C LEU A 29 -0.62 -4.36 1.95
N ARG A 30 -1.18 -5.54 2.27
CA ARG A 30 -2.44 -5.65 3.01
C ARG A 30 -2.31 -5.03 4.39
N PHE A 31 -1.23 -5.32 5.11
CA PHE A 31 -0.97 -4.74 6.41
C PHE A 31 -0.92 -3.21 6.36
N ILE A 32 -0.17 -2.62 5.42
CA ILE A 32 -0.08 -1.16 5.26
C ILE A 32 -1.46 -0.56 4.97
N ARG A 33 -2.27 -1.21 4.12
CA ARG A 33 -3.64 -0.75 3.80
C ARG A 33 -4.55 -0.77 5.03
N CYS A 34 -4.60 -1.90 5.74
CA CYS A 34 -5.42 -2.03 6.94
C CYS A 34 -4.98 -1.05 8.03
N TYR A 35 -3.68 -0.99 8.32
CA TYR A 35 -3.13 -0.07 9.32
C TYR A 35 -3.46 1.39 9.00
N SER A 36 -3.30 1.79 7.73
CA SER A 36 -3.61 3.16 7.30
C SER A 36 -5.11 3.47 7.45
N ALA A 37 -5.99 2.54 7.09
CA ALA A 37 -7.43 2.70 7.29
C ALA A 37 -7.79 2.85 8.78
N ASP A 38 -7.22 2.01 9.63
CA ASP A 38 -7.51 1.98 11.07
C ASP A 38 -6.94 3.20 11.81
N LYS A 39 -5.82 3.76 11.33
CA LYS A 39 -5.12 4.91 11.95
C LYS A 39 -5.38 6.24 11.24
N GLY A 40 -6.44 6.35 10.45
CA GLY A 40 -6.86 7.62 9.84
C GLY A 40 -5.87 8.17 8.80
N GLY A 41 -5.30 7.29 7.98
CA GLY A 41 -4.36 7.64 6.90
C GLY A 41 -2.88 7.57 7.30
N VAL A 42 -2.57 7.21 8.55
CA VAL A 42 -1.19 7.13 9.03
C VAL A 42 -0.55 5.80 8.62
N SER A 43 0.63 5.84 7.98
CA SER A 43 1.38 4.62 7.62
C SER A 43 1.97 3.94 8.86
N PRO A 44 2.11 2.60 8.87
CA PRO A 44 2.93 1.92 9.86
C PRO A 44 4.41 2.33 9.72
N THR A 45 5.14 2.15 10.81
CA THR A 45 6.60 2.25 10.90
C THR A 45 7.27 0.97 10.39
N PHE A 46 8.58 1.02 10.14
CA PHE A 46 9.30 -0.17 9.68
C PHE A 46 9.39 -1.25 10.75
N ASP A 47 9.39 -0.86 12.02
CA ASP A 47 9.42 -1.80 13.14
C ASP A 47 8.06 -2.50 13.28
N GLU A 48 6.94 -1.79 13.17
CA GLU A 48 5.59 -2.40 13.13
C GLU A 48 5.42 -3.37 11.95
N MET A 49 5.93 -3.02 10.77
CA MET A 49 5.91 -3.92 9.61
C MET A 49 6.76 -5.18 9.83
N LYS A 50 7.92 -5.02 10.45
CA LYS A 50 8.84 -6.10 10.77
C LYS A 50 8.20 -7.06 11.77
N ASP A 51 7.60 -6.52 12.82
CA ASP A 51 6.91 -7.30 13.85
C ASP A 51 5.70 -8.04 13.26
N HIS A 52 4.92 -7.39 12.38
CA HIS A 52 3.79 -8.05 11.70
C HIS A 52 4.21 -9.24 10.84
N LEU A 53 5.32 -9.12 10.10
CA LEU A 53 5.84 -10.20 9.23
C LEU A 53 6.74 -11.21 9.96
N GLY A 54 6.94 -11.04 11.27
CA GLY A 54 7.83 -11.89 12.07
C GLY A 54 9.29 -11.88 11.57
N LEU A 55 9.77 -10.74 11.07
CA LEU A 55 11.14 -10.63 10.57
C LEU A 55 12.14 -10.32 11.69
N SER A 56 13.33 -10.89 11.59
CA SER A 56 14.41 -10.66 12.56
C SER A 56 15.09 -9.29 12.40
N SER A 57 14.99 -8.65 11.23
CA SER A 57 15.73 -7.42 10.94
C SER A 57 14.95 -6.35 10.17
N LYS A 58 15.21 -5.10 10.52
CA LYS A 58 14.69 -3.90 9.85
C LYS A 58 15.18 -3.77 8.40
N SER A 59 16.38 -4.27 8.11
CA SER A 59 16.96 -4.30 6.75
C SER A 59 16.17 -5.21 5.79
N GLY A 60 15.48 -6.23 6.29
CA GLY A 60 14.58 -7.06 5.48
C GLY A 60 13.35 -6.27 5.00
N ILE A 61 12.71 -5.54 5.90
CA ILE A 61 11.61 -4.63 5.56
C ILE A 61 12.07 -3.53 4.62
N SER A 62 13.21 -2.88 4.91
CA SER A 62 13.70 -1.79 4.07
C SER A 62 13.88 -2.20 2.61
N ARG A 63 14.48 -3.39 2.38
CA ARG A 63 14.64 -3.98 1.05
C ARG A 63 13.30 -4.31 0.39
N MET A 64 12.39 -4.91 1.14
CA MET A 64 11.06 -5.26 0.61
C MET A 64 10.27 -4.02 0.18
N VAL A 65 10.26 -2.99 1.02
CA VAL A 65 9.60 -1.72 0.74
C VAL A 65 10.26 -1.03 -0.46
N ALA A 66 11.60 -1.03 -0.58
CA ALA A 66 12.28 -0.49 -1.76
C ALA A 66 11.87 -1.21 -3.05
N ALA A 67 11.82 -2.55 -3.04
CA ALA A 67 11.38 -3.33 -4.20
C ALA A 67 9.91 -3.07 -4.57
N MET A 68 9.04 -2.87 -3.58
CA MET A 68 7.63 -2.49 -3.82
C MET A 68 7.51 -1.06 -4.36
N GLU A 69 8.41 -0.16 -3.96
CA GLU A 69 8.47 1.23 -4.44
C GLU A 69 8.94 1.29 -5.90
N GLU A 70 10.00 0.54 -6.24
CA GLU A 70 10.51 0.41 -7.61
C GLU A 70 9.44 -0.15 -8.57
N ARG A 71 8.60 -1.05 -8.07
CA ARG A 71 7.45 -1.62 -8.82
C ARG A 71 6.24 -0.69 -8.91
N GLY A 72 6.29 0.49 -8.29
CA GLY A 72 5.21 1.47 -8.29
C GLY A 72 4.00 1.09 -7.41
N VAL A 73 4.11 0.08 -6.55
CA VAL A 73 3.04 -0.36 -5.64
C VAL A 73 2.89 0.57 -4.43
N ILE A 74 4.00 1.17 -4.03
CA ILE A 74 4.04 2.16 -2.94
C ILE A 74 4.93 3.33 -3.33
N ARG A 75 4.76 4.46 -2.64
CA ARG A 75 5.65 5.62 -2.79
C ARG A 75 5.97 6.20 -1.42
N ARG A 76 7.23 6.57 -1.20
CA ARG A 76 7.66 7.29 0.00
C ARG A 76 7.62 8.81 -0.26
N LEU A 77 7.08 9.57 0.68
CA LEU A 77 7.23 11.02 0.69
C LEU A 77 8.54 11.35 1.41
N LYS A 78 9.47 12.01 0.69
CA LYS A 78 10.75 12.43 1.26
C LYS A 78 10.52 13.38 2.45
N ASN A 79 11.41 13.32 3.43
CA ASN A 79 11.45 14.20 4.61
C ASN A 79 10.23 14.12 5.55
N ARG A 80 9.45 13.03 5.52
CA ARG A 80 8.38 12.81 6.49
C ARG A 80 8.47 11.43 7.13
N ALA A 81 8.40 11.40 8.46
CA ALA A 81 8.19 10.14 9.18
C ALA A 81 6.83 9.55 8.76
N ARG A 82 6.75 8.23 8.64
CA ARG A 82 5.49 7.49 8.39
C ARG A 82 4.77 7.93 7.11
N ALA A 83 5.52 8.13 6.04
CA ALA A 83 4.99 8.69 4.80
C ALA A 83 5.07 7.72 3.63
N ILE A 84 4.59 6.48 3.84
CA ILE A 84 4.35 5.52 2.76
C ILE A 84 2.90 5.66 2.31
N VAL A 85 2.71 5.83 1.01
CA VAL A 85 1.39 5.85 0.37
C VAL A 85 1.30 4.63 -0.54
N VAL A 86 0.19 3.90 -0.45
CA VAL A 86 -0.11 2.81 -1.39
C VAL A 86 -0.62 3.42 -2.69
N VAL A 87 0.10 3.16 -3.78
CA VAL A 87 -0.27 3.61 -5.12
C VAL A 87 -0.86 2.39 -5.80
N GLU A 88 -2.19 2.36 -5.98
CA GLU A 88 -2.81 1.24 -6.69
C GLU A 88 -2.35 1.23 -8.16
N VAL A 89 -1.33 0.43 -8.46
CA VAL A 89 -0.97 0.10 -9.84
C VAL A 89 -1.93 -0.95 -10.36
N ALA A 90 -2.99 -0.46 -11.01
CA ALA A 90 -3.69 -1.21 -12.04
C ALA A 90 -2.81 -1.19 -13.29
N HIS A 91 -1.87 -2.13 -13.40
CA HIS A 91 -1.17 -2.35 -14.66
C HIS A 91 -1.64 -3.67 -15.26
N ALA A 92 -2.09 -3.51 -16.51
CA ALA A 92 -2.75 -4.47 -17.37
C ALA A 92 -1.76 -5.49 -17.93
#